data_AF-A0A7W1T047-F1
#
_entry.id   AF-A0A7W1T047-F1
#
_cell.length_a   1.000
_cell.length_b   1.000
_cell.length_c   1.000
_cell.angle_alpha   90.00
_cell.angle_beta   90.00
_cell.angle_gamma   90.00
#
_symmetry.space_group_name_H-M   'P 1'
#
loop_
_entity.id
_entity.type
_entity.pdbx_description
1 polymer ?
#
loop_
_entity_poly.entity_id
_entity_poly.type
_entity_poly.pdbx_seq_one_letter_code
_entity_poly.pdbx_strand_id
1 'polypeptide(L)'
;YEAGTTRYVRFDKPGISYIFCNIHPQMSAVVIALETPYYGISNAAGNISIAHVPAGRYRMHVWYESEMPATLNAPVREVDIADDSTNLGSITVSAMHKPPSHKNKYGQDYEPPDPQSPAYPQP
;
A
#
# COMPACT_ATOMS: atom_id res chain seq x y z
N TYR A 1 -2.29 20.75 -6.40
CA TYR A 1 -1.81 21.63 -5.32
C TYR A 1 -0.85 22.62 -5.93
N GLU A 2 -0.93 23.90 -5.55
CA GLU A 2 0.04 24.89 -6.00
C GLU A 2 1.39 24.64 -5.29
N ALA A 3 2.50 24.95 -5.97
CA ALA A 3 3.83 24.78 -5.41
C ALA A 3 3.95 25.55 -4.08
N GLY A 4 4.42 24.89 -3.02
CA GLY A 4 4.58 25.47 -1.68
C GLY A 4 3.33 25.44 -0.80
N THR A 5 2.21 24.87 -1.25
CA THR A 5 1.00 24.75 -0.42
C THR A 5 0.89 23.38 0.25
N THR A 6 0.48 23.36 1.53
CA THR A 6 0.22 22.14 2.31
C THR A 6 -1.26 22.05 2.67
N ARG A 7 -1.85 20.87 2.49
CA ARG A 7 -3.22 20.57 2.94
C ARG A 7 -3.18 19.41 3.91
N TYR A 8 -3.85 19.59 5.06
CA TYR A 8 -4.03 18.51 6.04
C TYR A 8 -5.31 17.74 5.72
N VAL A 9 -5.22 16.42 5.77
CA VAL A 9 -6.35 15.49 5.63
C VAL A 9 -6.30 14.54 6.80
N ARG A 10 -7.45 14.34 7.47
CA ARG A 10 -7.61 13.35 8.53
C ARG A 10 -8.23 12.09 7.94
N PHE A 11 -7.61 10.94 8.22
CA PHE A 11 -8.13 9.62 7.89
C PHE A 11 -8.77 9.04 9.14
N ASP A 12 -10.06 9.31 9.34
CA ASP A 12 -10.82 8.93 10.54
C ASP A 12 -11.67 7.66 10.34
N LYS A 13 -11.72 7.15 9.11
CA LYS A 13 -12.41 5.91 8.76
C LYS A 13 -11.41 4.83 8.39
N PRO A 14 -11.55 3.62 8.95
CA PRO A 14 -10.73 2.47 8.55
C PRO A 14 -10.86 2.19 7.06
N GLY A 15 -9.75 1.79 6.44
CA GLY A 15 -9.69 1.47 5.02
C GLY A 15 -8.40 1.93 4.34
N ILE A 16 -8.33 1.65 3.04
CA ILE A 16 -7.19 2.00 2.20
C ILE A 16 -7.55 3.23 1.37
N SER A 17 -6.74 4.28 1.50
CA SER A 17 -6.84 5.49 0.68
C SER A 17 -5.67 5.56 -0.28
N TYR A 18 -5.98 5.58 -1.57
CA TYR A 18 -5.00 5.76 -2.63
C TYR A 18 -4.92 7.23 -3.01
N ILE A 19 -3.71 7.77 -3.04
CA ILE A 19 -3.42 9.16 -3.37
C ILE A 19 -2.58 9.15 -4.64
N PHE A 20 -3.02 9.90 -5.64
CA PHE A 20 -2.34 10.01 -6.92
C PHE A 20 -2.16 11.47 -7.30
N CYS A 21 -1.07 11.77 -7.99
CA CYS A 21 -0.94 13.03 -8.70
C CYS A 21 -1.55 12.91 -10.09
N ASN A 22 -2.29 13.95 -10.50
CA ASN A 22 -2.92 13.99 -11.81
C ASN A 22 -1.91 14.17 -12.97
N ILE A 23 -0.73 14.73 -12.69
CA ILE A 23 0.26 15.11 -13.73
C ILE A 23 1.56 14.31 -13.66
N HIS A 24 1.78 13.57 -12.56
CA HIS A 24 3.01 12.82 -12.32
C HIS A 24 2.64 11.36 -11.96
N PRO A 25 2.77 10.42 -12.90
CA PRO A 25 2.33 9.03 -12.72
C PRO A 25 3.07 8.32 -11.59
N GLN A 26 4.31 8.72 -11.35
CA GLN A 26 5.19 8.21 -10.29
C GLN A 26 4.88 8.78 -8.91
N MET A 27 4.05 9.83 -8.81
CA MET A 27 3.66 10.40 -7.52
C MET A 27 2.40 9.71 -7.03
N SER A 28 2.60 8.65 -6.25
CA SER A 28 1.56 7.94 -5.54
C SER A 28 1.87 7.90 -4.04
N ALA A 29 0.83 7.74 -3.24
CA ALA A 29 0.94 7.36 -1.84
C ALA A 29 -0.25 6.49 -1.47
N VAL A 30 -0.04 5.61 -0.48
CA VAL A 30 -1.11 4.79 0.08
C VAL A 30 -1.16 5.04 1.58
N VAL A 31 -2.36 5.30 2.09
CA VAL A 31 -2.63 5.44 3.52
C VAL A 31 -3.57 4.32 3.94
N ILE A 32 -3.14 3.52 4.92
CA ILE A 32 -3.94 2.45 5.50
C ILE A 32 -4.35 2.89 6.90
N ALA A 33 -5.63 3.18 7.08
CA ALA A 33 -6.23 3.50 8.37
C ALA A 33 -6.78 2.23 9.01
N LEU A 34 -6.38 1.95 10.25
CA LEU A 34 -6.70 0.72 10.97
C LEU A 34 -7.66 1.00 12.14
N GLU A 35 -8.53 0.03 12.44
CA GLU A 35 -9.38 0.05 13.64
C GLU A 35 -8.59 -0.27 14.92
N THR A 36 -7.44 -0.93 14.77
CA THR A 36 -6.62 -1.44 15.87
C THR A 36 -5.20 -0.90 15.75
N PRO A 37 -4.42 -0.89 16.85
CA PRO A 37 -3.01 -0.52 16.80
C PRO A 37 -2.11 -1.64 16.25
N TYR A 38 -2.67 -2.80 15.88
CA TYR A 38 -1.90 -3.99 15.53
C TYR A 38 -1.65 -4.06 14.03
N TYR A 39 -0.39 -3.83 13.66
CA TYR A 39 0.08 -4.01 12.29
C TYR A 39 1.55 -4.42 12.28
N GLY A 40 1.98 -4.98 11.16
CA GLY A 40 3.37 -5.27 10.89
C GLY A 40 3.66 -5.09 9.41
N ILE A 41 4.92 -4.78 9.10
CA ILE A 41 5.41 -4.70 7.73
C ILE A 41 6.37 -5.87 7.57
N SER A 42 6.16 -6.70 6.54
CA SER A 42 7.09 -7.78 6.25
C SER A 42 8.45 -7.22 5.85
N ASN A 43 9.51 -7.90 6.25
CA ASN A 43 10.84 -7.61 5.73
C ASN A 43 11.02 -8.21 4.33
N ALA A 44 12.19 -7.98 3.72
CA ALA A 44 12.50 -8.50 2.38
C ALA A 44 12.48 -10.04 2.28
N ALA A 45 12.60 -10.75 3.41
CA ALA A 45 12.49 -12.21 3.46
C ALA A 45 11.04 -12.71 3.66
N GLY A 46 10.05 -11.80 3.75
CA GLY A 46 8.65 -12.12 3.98
C GLY A 46 8.28 -12.35 5.45
N ASN A 47 9.21 -12.14 6.39
CA ASN A 47 8.94 -12.34 7.81
C ASN A 47 8.25 -11.10 8.40
N ILE A 48 7.23 -11.32 9.23
CA ILE A 48 6.45 -10.30 9.94
C ILE A 48 6.33 -10.66 11.42
N SER A 49 6.37 -9.65 12.29
CA SER A 49 6.11 -9.80 13.72
C SER A 49 5.26 -8.63 14.20
N ILE A 50 4.25 -8.92 15.02
CA ILE A 50 3.36 -7.93 15.63
C ILE A 50 3.39 -8.19 17.13
N ALA A 51 3.99 -7.27 17.89
CA ALA A 51 4.17 -7.43 19.32
C ALA A 51 2.91 -7.05 20.11
N HIS A 52 2.76 -7.62 21.31
CA HIS A 52 1.75 -7.24 22.29
C HIS A 52 0.30 -7.34 21.80
N VAL A 53 0.01 -8.30 20.92
CA VAL A 53 -1.37 -8.64 20.52
C VAL A 53 -2.01 -9.50 21.63
N PRO A 54 -3.08 -9.04 22.30
CA PRO A 54 -3.76 -9.82 23.32
C PRO A 54 -4.38 -11.09 22.73
N ALA A 55 -4.52 -12.13 23.55
CA ALA A 55 -5.23 -13.33 23.16
C ALA A 55 -6.66 -13.02 22.69
N GLY A 56 -7.09 -13.67 21.61
CA GLY A 56 -8.38 -13.43 20.98
C GLY A 56 -8.42 -13.85 19.53
N ARG A 57 -9.62 -13.76 18.93
CA ARG A 57 -9.85 -14.02 17.51
C ARG A 57 -9.81 -12.72 16.72
N TYR A 58 -8.96 -12.66 15.71
CA TYR A 58 -8.78 -11.49 14.86
C TYR A 58 -9.03 -11.82 13.40
N ARG A 59 -9.46 -10.82 12.65
CA ARG A 59 -9.40 -10.83 11.18
C ARG A 59 -8.14 -10.06 10.76
N MET A 60 -7.18 -10.77 10.23
CA MET A 60 -5.97 -10.19 9.67
C MET A 60 -6.20 -9.84 8.20
N HIS A 61 -5.88 -8.60 7.84
CA HIS A 61 -5.88 -8.14 6.46
C HIS A 61 -4.44 -8.00 5.96
N VAL A 62 -4.19 -8.37 4.71
CA VAL A 62 -2.88 -8.27 4.07
C VAL A 62 -3.00 -7.30 2.91
N TRP A 63 -2.05 -6.39 2.80
CA TRP A 63 -2.01 -5.41 1.73
C TRP A 63 -0.66 -5.45 1.03
N TYR A 64 -0.69 -5.36 -0.31
CA TYR A 64 0.49 -5.23 -1.14
C TYR A 64 0.18 -4.32 -2.33
N GLU A 65 1.11 -3.42 -2.66
CA GLU A 65 0.87 -2.35 -3.63
C GLU A 65 0.47 -2.84 -5.02
N SER A 66 0.99 -3.99 -5.45
CA SER A 66 0.73 -4.53 -6.80
C SER A 66 -0.54 -5.38 -6.90
N GLU A 67 -1.31 -5.56 -5.83
CA GLU A 67 -2.59 -6.26 -5.92
C GLU A 67 -3.69 -5.33 -6.45
N MET A 68 -4.37 -5.76 -7.53
CA MET A 68 -5.42 -4.98 -8.16
C MET A 68 -6.66 -4.81 -7.27
N PRO A 69 -7.40 -3.70 -7.39
CA PRO A 69 -8.67 -3.49 -6.69
C PRO A 69 -9.70 -4.60 -6.87
N ALA A 70 -9.72 -5.26 -8.04
CA ALA A 70 -10.66 -6.36 -8.33
C ALA A 70 -10.32 -7.66 -7.55
N THR A 71 -9.10 -7.76 -7.01
CA THR A 71 -8.65 -8.81 -6.10
C THR A 71 -8.64 -8.35 -4.63
N LEU A 72 -9.22 -7.18 -4.29
CA LEU A 72 -9.41 -6.66 -2.91
C LEU A 72 -10.30 -7.53 -2.00
N ASN A 73 -10.51 -8.79 -2.36
CA ASN A 73 -10.46 -9.83 -1.34
C ASN A 73 -9.01 -9.95 -0.87
N ALA A 74 -8.46 -8.87 -0.27
CA ALA A 74 -7.27 -8.93 0.56
C ALA A 74 -7.41 -10.20 1.40
N PRO A 75 -6.45 -11.13 1.42
CA PRO A 75 -6.67 -12.42 2.06
C PRO A 75 -6.99 -12.18 3.53
N VAL A 76 -8.29 -12.14 3.85
CA VAL A 76 -8.78 -11.93 5.21
C VAL A 76 -8.63 -13.29 5.86
N ARG A 77 -7.70 -13.37 6.79
CA ARG A 77 -7.43 -14.59 7.52
C ARG A 77 -7.94 -14.44 8.94
N GLU A 78 -8.81 -15.35 9.37
CA GLU A 78 -9.08 -15.50 10.79
C GLU A 78 -7.84 -16.09 11.46
N VAL A 79 -7.37 -15.41 12.50
CA VAL A 79 -6.24 -15.85 13.32
C VAL A 79 -6.68 -15.86 14.78
N ASP A 80 -6.46 -17.00 15.44
CA ASP A 80 -6.63 -17.12 16.88
C ASP A 80 -5.26 -16.92 17.54
N ILE A 81 -5.14 -15.88 18.36
CA ILE A 81 -3.96 -15.59 19.17
C ILE A 81 -4.19 -16.20 20.55
N ALA A 82 -3.30 -17.08 20.98
CA ALA A 82 -3.26 -17.62 22.34
C ALA A 82 -1.93 -17.25 23.00
N ASP A 83 -1.87 -17.25 24.33
CA ASP A 83 -0.71 -16.82 25.12
C ASP A 83 0.59 -17.59 24.76
N ASP A 84 0.44 -18.76 24.15
CA ASP A 84 1.46 -19.75 23.79
C ASP A 84 1.56 -20.01 22.28
N SER A 85 0.73 -19.37 21.45
CA SER A 85 0.69 -19.56 19.98
C SER A 85 0.68 -18.23 19.24
N THR A 86 1.84 -17.87 18.67
CA THR A 86 2.09 -16.66 17.86
C THR A 86 2.13 -16.94 16.35
N ASN A 87 1.70 -18.13 15.89
CA ASN A 87 1.93 -18.56 14.52
C ASN A 87 0.84 -18.05 13.55
N LEU A 88 1.20 -17.04 12.75
CA LEU A 88 0.35 -16.49 11.69
C LEU A 88 0.24 -17.37 10.44
N GLY A 89 0.90 -18.53 10.39
CA GLY A 89 1.01 -19.39 9.22
C GLY A 89 1.80 -18.75 8.08
N SER A 90 1.78 -19.39 6.90
CA SER A 90 2.27 -18.77 5.66
C SER A 90 1.14 -18.01 4.96
N ILE A 91 1.47 -16.85 4.41
CA ILE A 91 0.56 -15.98 3.65
C ILE A 91 1.19 -15.81 2.27
N THR A 92 0.45 -16.15 1.21
CA THR A 92 0.89 -15.96 -0.16
C THR A 92 0.15 -14.79 -0.77
N VAL A 93 0.92 -13.82 -1.29
CA VAL A 93 0.42 -12.63 -1.98
C VAL A 93 0.83 -12.74 -3.44
N SER A 94 -0.10 -12.52 -4.36
CA SER A 94 0.18 -12.61 -5.79
C SER A 94 0.60 -11.23 -6.31
N ALA A 95 1.90 -10.96 -6.30
CA ALA A 95 2.48 -9.72 -6.80
C ALA A 95 2.46 -9.69 -8.33
N MET A 96 1.35 -9.31 -8.94
CA MET A 96 1.29 -9.05 -10.38
C MET A 96 1.59 -7.56 -10.62
N HIS A 97 2.86 -7.23 -10.79
CA HIS A 97 3.30 -5.84 -11.03
C HIS A 97 2.88 -5.40 -12.45
N LYS A 98 1.66 -4.89 -12.60
CA LYS A 98 1.25 -4.21 -13.82
C LYS A 98 1.35 -2.71 -13.58
N PRO A 99 2.27 -1.98 -14.25
CA PRO A 99 2.30 -0.52 -14.12
C PRO A 99 0.93 0.03 -14.54
N PRO A 100 0.36 0.98 -13.78
CA PRO A 100 -0.96 1.50 -14.09
C PRO A 100 -0.93 2.14 -15.48
N SER A 101 -1.68 1.58 -16.44
CA SER A 101 -1.89 2.21 -17.74
C SER A 101 -2.82 3.39 -17.54
N HIS A 102 -2.26 4.56 -17.32
CA HIS A 102 -3.02 5.79 -17.28
C HIS A 102 -2.39 6.81 -18.22
N LYS A 103 -3.26 7.60 -18.84
CA LYS A 103 -2.85 8.67 -19.73
C LYS A 103 -2.37 9.88 -18.90
N ASN A 104 -1.57 10.75 -19.49
CA ASN A 104 -1.19 12.03 -18.89
C ASN A 104 -2.41 12.96 -18.74
N LYS A 105 -2.24 14.13 -18.11
CA LYS A 105 -3.32 15.13 -17.91
C LYS A 105 -4.03 15.60 -19.20
N TYR A 106 -3.47 15.32 -20.37
CA TYR A 106 -4.03 15.65 -21.68
C TYR A 106 -4.68 14.44 -22.37
N GLY A 107 -4.74 13.29 -21.70
CA GLY A 107 -5.30 12.06 -22.27
C GLY A 107 -4.37 11.31 -23.23
N GLN A 108 -3.08 11.66 -23.28
CA GLN A 108 -2.07 11.01 -24.14
C GLN A 108 -1.22 9.99 -23.36
N ASP A 109 -0.55 9.07 -24.05
CA ASP A 109 0.44 8.19 -23.41
C ASP A 109 1.62 9.00 -22.87
N TYR A 110 2.26 8.49 -21.83
CA TYR A 110 3.51 9.07 -21.34
C TYR A 110 4.63 8.79 -22.34
N GLU A 111 5.43 9.81 -22.66
CA GLU A 111 6.68 9.60 -23.36
C GLU A 111 7.67 8.87 -22.43
N PRO A 112 8.41 7.87 -22.95
CA PRO A 112 9.47 7.26 -22.18
C PRO A 112 10.54 8.31 -21.82
N PRO A 113 11.12 8.27 -20.61
CA PRO A 113 12.20 9.18 -20.26
C PRO A 113 13.40 8.95 -21.19
N ASP A 114 13.88 10.02 -21.82
CA ASP A 114 15.09 10.00 -22.63
C ASP A 114 16.33 9.87 -21.69
N PRO A 115 17.16 8.83 -21.84
CA PRO A 115 18.38 8.67 -21.04
C PRO A 115 19.36 9.85 -21.17
N GLN A 116 19.31 10.62 -22.26
CA GLN A 116 20.22 11.75 -22.52
C GLN A 116 19.63 13.11 -22.16
N SER A 117 18.34 13.17 -21.79
CA SER A 117 17.67 14.41 -21.38
C SER A 117 16.74 14.11 -20.19
N PRO A 118 17.30 13.98 -18.98
CA PRO A 118 16.47 13.75 -17.81
C PRO A 118 15.51 14.94 -17.65
N ALA A 119 14.21 14.65 -17.58
CA ALA A 119 13.16 15.66 -17.46
C ALA A 119 13.30 16.61 -16.25
N TYR A 120 14.23 16.30 -15.33
CA TYR A 120 14.61 17.14 -14.20
C TYR A 120 16.13 17.09 -13.98
N PRO A 121 16.77 18.21 -13.60
CA PRO A 121 18.15 18.19 -13.11
C PRO A 121 18.24 17.36 -11.83
N GLN A 122 19.21 16.44 -11.75
CA GLN A 122 19.52 15.76 -10.50
C GLN A 122 20.40 16.66 -9.61
N PRO A 123 20.23 16.65 -8.28
CA PRO A 123 21.02 17.45 -7.34
C PRO A 123 22.48 16.98 -7.24
#